data_AF-A0A2W6BKP1-F1
#
_entry.id   AF-A0A2W6BKP1-F1
#
_cell.length_a   1.000
_cell.length_b   1.000
_cell.length_c   1.000
_cell.angle_alpha   90.00
_cell.angle_beta   90.00
_cell.angle_gamma   90.00
#
_symmetry.space_group_name_H-M   'P 1'
#
loop_
_entity.id
_entity.type
_entity.pdbx_description
1 polymer ?
#
loop_
_entity_poly.entity_id
_entity_poly.type
_entity_poly.pdbx_seq_one_letter_code
_entity_poly.pdbx_strand_id
1 'polypeptide(L)'
;MSEQANVHNIEAISEMRSALLRFGDEVKQALLVAAQELQRTEEWLRERLNWWQREMERREEIARRAYRAWEVCRSNLICDENGRCWPPPCTRENQQYEEAVRFLKAGQAELANVQQWAKRVQQAAADYQVEARRMTNLASDGVPQAAAYLSSVADRLYAYTAIAAPTANISTSGSSGQTVSSLDAVGELVAGLGAAPLLATLAGLGVPTENANPLASPPVSHSAEDLQQRVEELRREKQASEQAELEEIRRQQANTP
;
A
#
# COMPACT_ATOMS: atom_id res chain seq x y z
N MET A 1 -34.91 -10.64 48.03
CA MET A 1 -35.43 -10.51 46.65
C MET A 1 -34.69 -11.52 45.80
N SER A 2 -35.33 -12.60 45.38
CA SER A 2 -34.71 -13.57 44.48
C SER A 2 -34.80 -13.02 43.07
N GLU A 3 -33.72 -12.43 42.56
CA GLU A 3 -33.62 -12.13 41.14
C GLU A 3 -33.64 -13.45 40.36
N GLN A 4 -34.73 -13.68 39.64
CA GLN A 4 -34.87 -14.79 38.71
C GLN A 4 -34.16 -14.39 37.42
N ALA A 5 -33.08 -15.09 37.06
CA ALA A 5 -32.39 -14.87 35.79
C ALA A 5 -33.16 -15.56 34.65
N ASN A 6 -33.69 -14.77 33.71
CA ASN A 6 -34.37 -15.28 32.54
C ASN A 6 -33.35 -15.63 31.44
N VAL A 7 -32.90 -16.88 31.38
CA VAL A 7 -31.91 -17.35 30.39
C VAL A 7 -32.61 -18.16 29.31
N HIS A 8 -32.55 -17.69 28.07
CA HIS A 8 -33.21 -18.32 26.92
C HIS A 8 -32.29 -19.22 26.09
N ASN A 9 -30.98 -18.95 26.07
CA ASN A 9 -30.04 -19.75 25.28
C ASN A 9 -28.64 -19.75 25.92
N ILE A 10 -28.21 -20.92 26.43
CA ILE A 10 -26.88 -21.13 27.03
C ILE A 10 -25.81 -21.34 25.94
N GLU A 11 -26.19 -21.92 24.80
CA GLU A 11 -25.30 -22.17 23.66
C GLU A 11 -24.74 -20.86 23.07
N ALA A 12 -25.57 -19.81 23.02
CA ALA A 12 -25.16 -18.47 22.60
C ALA A 12 -23.98 -17.90 23.41
N ILE A 13 -23.84 -18.27 24.70
CA ILE A 13 -22.71 -17.84 25.55
C ILE A 13 -21.43 -18.53 25.09
N SER A 14 -21.52 -19.82 24.74
CA SER A 14 -20.37 -20.59 24.24
C SER A 14 -19.92 -20.13 22.85
N GLU A 15 -20.87 -19.78 21.99
CA GLU A 15 -20.61 -19.19 20.67
C GLU A 15 -19.92 -17.83 20.81
N MET A 16 -20.44 -16.95 21.68
CA MET A 16 -19.83 -15.64 21.96
C MET A 16 -18.40 -15.79 22.48
N ARG A 17 -18.13 -16.77 23.35
CA ARG A 17 -16.77 -17.07 23.83
C ARG A 17 -15.84 -17.42 22.66
N SER A 18 -16.27 -18.34 21.80
CA SER A 18 -15.48 -18.75 20.64
C SER A 18 -15.27 -17.60 19.64
N ALA A 19 -16.29 -16.77 19.42
CA ALA A 19 -16.20 -15.58 18.58
C ALA A 19 -15.21 -14.54 19.15
N LEU A 20 -15.22 -14.32 20.47
CA LEU A 20 -14.28 -13.41 21.14
C LEU A 20 -12.82 -13.86 21.01
N LEU A 21 -12.55 -15.16 21.17
CA LEU A 21 -11.20 -15.69 21.01
C LEU A 21 -10.70 -15.51 19.57
N ARG A 22 -11.54 -15.86 18.58
CA ARG A 22 -11.23 -15.65 17.15
C ARG A 22 -10.97 -14.17 16.85
N PHE A 23 -11.82 -13.28 17.34
CA PHE A 23 -11.64 -11.83 17.20
C PHE A 23 -10.30 -11.37 17.78
N GLY A 24 -9.91 -11.87 18.96
CA GLY A 24 -8.63 -11.55 19.58
C GLY A 24 -7.43 -11.94 18.71
N ASP A 25 -7.49 -13.10 18.06
CA ASP A 25 -6.43 -13.57 17.16
C ASP A 25 -6.41 -12.78 15.84
N GLU A 26 -7.58 -12.52 15.25
CA GLU A 26 -7.73 -11.73 14.02
C GLU A 26 -7.21 -10.29 14.20
N VAL A 27 -7.52 -9.65 15.32
CA VAL A 27 -7.03 -8.30 15.65
C VAL A 27 -5.50 -8.29 15.76
N LYS A 28 -4.92 -9.28 16.47
CA LYS A 28 -3.45 -9.37 16.58
C LYS A 28 -2.79 -9.55 15.23
N GLN A 29 -3.35 -10.42 14.39
CA GLN A 29 -2.85 -10.65 13.03
C GLN A 29 -2.94 -9.39 12.17
N ALA A 30 -4.08 -8.69 12.19
CA ALA A 30 -4.27 -7.45 11.44
C ALA A 30 -3.27 -6.36 11.87
N LEU A 31 -3.03 -6.22 13.17
CA LEU A 31 -2.04 -5.28 13.71
C LEU A 31 -0.60 -5.66 13.30
N LEU A 32 -0.26 -6.95 13.25
CA LEU A 32 1.07 -7.38 12.81
C LEU A 32 1.29 -7.06 11.32
N VAL A 33 0.30 -7.32 10.47
CA VAL A 33 0.37 -7.00 9.03
C VAL A 33 0.53 -5.50 8.82
N ALA A 34 -0.28 -4.67 9.49
CA ALA A 34 -0.17 -3.22 9.40
C ALA A 34 1.20 -2.71 9.87
N ALA A 35 1.76 -3.29 10.94
CA ALA A 35 3.10 -2.94 11.42
C ALA A 35 4.19 -3.25 10.38
N GLN A 36 4.07 -4.39 9.69
CA GLN A 36 5.03 -4.80 8.66
C GLN A 36 4.99 -3.88 7.44
N GLU A 37 3.80 -3.45 7.00
CA GLU A 37 3.65 -2.50 5.89
C GLU A 37 4.22 -1.12 6.25
N LEU A 38 4.04 -0.66 7.49
CA LEU A 38 4.67 0.57 7.97
C LEU A 38 6.20 0.47 7.93
N GLN A 39 6.77 -0.62 8.44
CA GLN A 39 8.22 -0.84 8.41
C GLN A 39 8.76 -0.88 6.98
N ARG A 40 8.06 -1.57 6.07
CA ARG A 40 8.43 -1.61 4.65
C ARG A 40 8.40 -0.22 4.02
N THR A 41 7.39 0.57 4.34
CA THR A 41 7.25 1.95 3.85
C THR A 41 8.36 2.85 4.37
N GLU A 42 8.74 2.71 5.65
CA GLU A 42 9.86 3.44 6.25
C GLU A 42 11.20 3.10 5.58
N GLU A 43 11.46 1.81 5.33
CA GLU A 43 12.68 1.39 4.64
C GLU A 43 12.72 1.91 3.20
N TRP A 44 11.61 1.79 2.48
CA TRP A 44 11.49 2.34 1.12
C TRP A 44 11.75 3.86 1.09
N LEU A 45 11.21 4.62 2.04
CA LEU A 45 11.46 6.06 2.15
C LEU A 45 12.92 6.37 2.49
N ARG A 46 13.56 5.56 3.33
CA ARG A 46 14.98 5.70 3.66
C ARG A 46 15.87 5.47 2.43
N GLU A 47 15.62 4.41 1.68
CA GLU A 47 16.30 4.15 0.41
C GLU A 47 16.09 5.29 -0.59
N ARG A 48 14.85 5.78 -0.70
CA ARG A 48 14.49 6.88 -1.59
C ARG A 48 15.20 8.18 -1.21
N LEU A 49 15.30 8.48 0.09
CA LEU A 49 16.03 9.64 0.59
C LEU A 49 17.53 9.55 0.24
N ASN A 50 18.15 8.40 0.50
CA ASN A 50 19.56 8.15 0.18
C ASN A 50 19.83 8.23 -1.33
N TRP A 51 18.89 7.78 -2.15
CA TRP A 51 18.97 7.91 -3.60
C TRP A 51 18.93 9.39 -4.03
N TRP A 52 17.98 10.17 -3.52
CA TRP A 52 17.86 11.59 -3.87
C TRP A 52 19.04 12.42 -3.36
N GLN A 53 19.63 12.10 -2.21
CA GLN A 53 20.84 12.77 -1.74
C GLN A 53 22.02 12.56 -2.71
N ARG A 54 22.24 11.32 -3.16
CA ARG A 54 23.27 11.01 -4.17
C ARG A 54 22.95 11.64 -5.53
N GLU A 55 21.67 11.67 -5.89
CA GLU A 55 21.20 12.33 -7.10
C GLU A 55 21.50 13.83 -7.06
N MET A 56 21.27 14.48 -5.93
CA MET A 56 21.55 15.89 -5.71
C MET A 56 23.03 16.21 -5.92
N GLU A 57 23.94 15.43 -5.35
CA GLU A 57 25.39 15.61 -5.56
C GLU A 57 25.76 15.55 -7.05
N ARG A 58 25.18 14.60 -7.80
CA ARG A 58 25.40 14.49 -9.24
C ARG A 58 24.87 15.72 -10.00
N ARG A 59 23.66 16.17 -9.66
CA ARG A 59 23.02 17.33 -10.30
C ARG A 59 23.79 18.61 -10.02
N GLU A 60 24.29 18.78 -8.80
CA GLU A 60 25.15 19.89 -8.43
C GLU A 60 26.47 19.88 -9.20
N GLU A 61 27.09 18.72 -9.41
CA GLU A 61 28.29 18.61 -10.23
C GLU A 61 28.02 18.95 -11.71
N ILE A 62 26.86 18.58 -12.25
CA ILE A 62 26.45 18.96 -13.60
C ILE A 62 26.27 20.48 -13.70
N ALA A 63 25.55 21.09 -12.76
CA ALA A 63 25.35 22.55 -12.71
C ALA A 63 26.68 23.30 -12.55
N ARG A 64 27.58 22.82 -11.67
CA ARG A 64 28.93 23.39 -11.48
C ARG A 64 29.81 23.25 -12.73
N ARG A 65 29.69 22.16 -13.50
CA ARG A 65 30.40 22.00 -14.77
C ARG A 65 29.86 22.92 -15.86
N ALA A 66 28.54 23.02 -16.00
CA ALA A 66 27.90 23.92 -16.97
C ALA A 66 28.22 25.39 -16.66
N TYR A 67 28.17 25.78 -15.38
CA TYR A 67 28.57 27.11 -14.93
C TYR A 67 30.01 27.45 -15.31
N ARG A 68 30.96 26.54 -15.04
CA ARG A 68 32.38 26.72 -15.42
C ARG A 68 32.56 26.87 -16.93
N ALA A 69 31.87 26.06 -17.74
CA ALA A 69 31.95 26.15 -19.20
C ALA A 69 31.42 27.51 -19.72
N TRP A 70 30.31 27.98 -19.15
CA TRP A 70 29.76 29.30 -19.45
C TRP A 70 30.70 30.43 -19.04
N GLU A 71 31.28 30.34 -17.84
CA GLU A 71 32.25 31.33 -17.34
C GLU A 71 33.50 31.41 -18.22
N VAL A 72 34.07 30.26 -18.59
CA VAL A 72 35.23 30.17 -19.49
C VAL A 72 34.91 30.78 -20.86
N CYS A 73 33.75 30.45 -21.45
CA CYS A 73 33.34 31.05 -22.71
C CYS A 73 33.27 32.58 -22.59
N ARG A 74 32.62 33.08 -21.52
CA ARG A 74 32.43 34.52 -21.30
C ARG A 74 33.74 35.26 -21.05
N SER A 75 34.71 34.63 -20.39
CA SER A 75 36.02 35.25 -20.11
C SER A 75 36.97 35.24 -21.31
N ASN A 76 36.75 34.37 -22.29
CA ASN A 76 37.57 34.32 -23.50
C ASN A 76 37.29 35.53 -24.38
N LEU A 77 38.33 36.08 -25.00
CA LEU A 77 38.24 37.17 -25.97
C LEU A 77 38.67 36.61 -27.33
N ILE A 78 37.89 36.93 -28.37
CA ILE A 78 38.27 36.64 -29.76
C ILE A 78 38.77 37.95 -30.36
N CYS A 79 39.99 37.95 -30.91
CA CYS A 79 40.59 39.11 -31.54
C CYS A 79 40.67 38.92 -33.06
N ASP A 80 40.40 39.98 -33.83
CA ASP A 80 40.63 39.99 -35.29
C ASP A 80 42.11 40.23 -35.64
N GLU A 81 42.44 40.09 -36.93
CA GLU A 81 43.77 40.43 -37.49
C GLU A 81 44.15 41.91 -37.27
N ASN A 82 43.17 42.78 -36.99
CA ASN A 82 43.38 44.20 -36.71
C ASN A 82 43.61 44.50 -35.21
N GLY A 83 43.66 43.48 -34.35
CA GLY A 83 43.86 43.63 -32.91
C GLY A 83 42.62 44.11 -32.12
N ARG A 84 41.44 44.17 -32.74
CA ARG A 84 40.17 44.41 -32.03
C ARG A 84 39.68 43.12 -31.42
N CYS A 85 39.46 43.12 -30.11
CA CYS A 85 38.96 41.97 -29.37
C CYS A 85 37.51 42.17 -28.94
N TRP A 86 36.68 41.14 -29.08
CA TRP A 86 35.30 41.11 -28.58
C TRP A 86 34.99 39.79 -27.87
N PRO A 87 34.01 39.77 -26.95
CA PRO A 87 33.56 38.53 -26.30
C PRO A 87 32.84 37.60 -27.30
N PRO A 88 33.04 36.28 -27.23
CA PRO A 88 32.29 35.33 -28.03
C PRO A 88 30.81 35.28 -27.61
N PRO A 89 29.89 34.95 -28.55
CA PRO A 89 28.50 34.71 -28.22
C PRO A 89 28.32 33.37 -27.50
N CYS A 90 28.25 33.38 -26.17
CA CYS A 90 28.12 32.19 -25.30
C CYS A 90 26.65 31.73 -25.11
N THR A 91 25.82 31.81 -26.14
CA THR A 91 24.37 31.52 -26.05
C THR A 91 24.10 30.06 -25.71
N ARG A 92 24.85 29.14 -26.32
CA ARG A 92 24.72 27.69 -26.09
C ARG A 92 25.10 27.32 -24.66
N GLU A 93 26.23 27.81 -24.18
CA GLU A 93 26.73 27.52 -22.83
C GLU A 93 25.79 28.10 -21.76
N ASN A 94 25.21 29.29 -22.02
CA ASN A 94 24.20 29.86 -21.13
C ASN A 94 22.93 28.98 -21.05
N GLN A 95 22.41 28.54 -22.20
CA GLN A 95 21.23 27.66 -22.24
C GLN A 95 21.48 26.35 -21.49
N GLN A 96 22.65 25.73 -21.69
CA GLN A 96 23.05 24.52 -20.97
C GLN A 96 23.13 24.74 -19.46
N TYR A 97 23.65 25.89 -19.02
CA TYR A 97 23.66 26.25 -17.61
C TYR A 97 22.24 26.44 -17.05
N GLU A 98 21.37 27.16 -17.75
CA GLU A 98 19.98 27.36 -17.34
C GLU A 98 19.20 26.03 -17.24
N GLU A 99 19.42 25.11 -18.18
CA GLU A 99 18.89 23.74 -18.14
C GLU A 99 19.39 22.97 -16.92
N ALA A 100 20.70 23.00 -16.66
CA ALA A 100 21.29 22.32 -15.50
C ALA A 100 20.75 22.87 -14.17
N VAL A 101 20.54 24.19 -14.07
CA VAL A 101 19.94 24.83 -12.90
C VAL A 101 18.47 24.42 -12.73
N ARG A 102 17.68 24.36 -13.81
CA ARG A 102 16.30 23.85 -13.75
C ARG A 102 16.26 22.41 -13.28
N PHE A 103 17.15 21.57 -13.79
CA PHE A 103 17.28 20.18 -13.40
C PHE A 103 17.66 20.00 -11.92
N LEU A 104 18.57 20.85 -11.42
CA LEU A 104 18.93 20.88 -10.01
C LEU A 104 17.74 21.28 -9.13
N LYS A 105 17.02 22.35 -9.49
CA LYS A 105 15.83 22.83 -8.75
C LYS A 105 14.74 21.76 -8.67
N ALA A 106 14.49 21.04 -9.78
CA ALA A 106 13.54 19.93 -9.79
C ALA A 106 13.96 18.82 -8.80
N GLY A 107 15.26 18.51 -8.72
CA GLY A 107 15.78 17.54 -7.76
C GLY A 107 15.62 17.98 -6.30
N GLN A 108 15.84 19.27 -6.02
CA GLN A 108 15.66 19.85 -4.68
C GLN A 108 14.20 19.77 -4.23
N ALA A 109 13.25 20.03 -5.13
CA ALA A 109 11.82 19.91 -4.85
C ALA A 109 11.44 18.47 -4.48
N GLU A 110 11.94 17.48 -5.24
CA GLU A 110 11.69 16.06 -4.94
C GLU A 110 12.33 15.60 -3.63
N LEU A 111 13.56 16.04 -3.34
CA LEU A 111 14.21 15.74 -2.06
C LEU A 111 13.40 16.31 -0.89
N ALA A 112 12.91 17.55 -0.99
CA ALA A 112 12.08 18.16 0.03
C ALA A 112 10.75 17.40 0.22
N ASN A 113 10.13 16.96 -0.88
CA ASN A 113 8.92 16.14 -0.86
C ASN A 113 9.16 14.82 -0.11
N VAL A 114 10.22 14.08 -0.45
CA VAL A 114 10.57 12.81 0.22
C VAL A 114 10.87 13.01 1.70
N GLN A 115 11.57 14.09 2.07
CA GLN A 115 11.80 14.43 3.48
C GLN A 115 10.50 14.72 4.24
N GLN A 116 9.55 15.40 3.60
CA GLN A 116 8.25 15.67 4.20
C GLN A 116 7.46 14.38 4.44
N TRP A 117 7.42 13.48 3.45
CA TRP A 117 6.78 12.18 3.59
C TRP A 117 7.45 11.29 4.64
N ALA A 118 8.79 11.28 4.70
CA ALA A 118 9.53 10.57 5.73
C ALA A 118 9.11 10.99 7.15
N LYS A 119 9.00 12.30 7.40
CA LYS A 119 8.55 12.83 8.69
C LYS A 119 7.10 12.43 9.01
N ARG A 120 6.21 12.55 8.03
CA ARG A 120 4.79 12.20 8.20
C ARG A 120 4.60 10.71 8.50
N VAL A 121 5.31 9.84 7.80
CA VAL A 121 5.24 8.39 8.03
C VAL A 121 5.82 8.03 9.40
N GLN A 122 6.94 8.64 9.80
CA GLN A 122 7.50 8.42 11.14
C GLN A 122 6.53 8.83 12.26
N GLN A 123 5.83 9.95 12.09
CA GLN A 123 4.79 10.39 13.04
C GLN A 123 3.63 9.40 13.07
N ALA A 124 3.09 9.02 11.90
CA ALA A 124 2.01 8.05 11.80
C ALA A 124 2.40 6.68 12.38
N ALA A 125 3.65 6.24 12.21
CA ALA A 125 4.17 5.00 12.76
C ALA A 125 4.26 5.07 14.30
N ALA A 126 4.68 6.20 14.86
CA ALA A 126 4.71 6.40 16.31
C ALA A 126 3.29 6.38 16.91
N ASP A 127 2.35 7.08 16.29
CA ASP A 127 0.94 7.11 16.72
C ASP A 127 0.31 5.71 16.63
N TYR A 128 0.57 5.01 15.52
CA TYR A 128 0.15 3.62 15.33
C TYR A 128 0.68 2.71 16.44
N GLN A 129 1.96 2.80 16.80
CA GLN A 129 2.54 1.95 17.83
C GLN A 129 1.88 2.13 19.20
N VAL A 130 1.47 3.34 19.55
CA VAL A 130 0.77 3.60 20.82
C VAL A 130 -0.60 2.92 20.82
N GLU A 131 -1.38 3.10 19.77
CA GLU A 131 -2.73 2.54 19.69
C GLU A 131 -2.72 1.02 19.47
N ALA A 132 -1.80 0.51 18.63
CA ALA A 132 -1.61 -0.92 18.42
C ALA A 132 -1.23 -1.64 19.72
N ARG A 133 -0.39 -1.05 20.57
CA ARG A 133 -0.06 -1.63 21.89
C ARG A 133 -1.29 -1.71 22.79
N ARG A 134 -2.12 -0.66 22.85
CA ARG A 134 -3.36 -0.67 23.64
C ARG A 134 -4.30 -1.77 23.19
N MET A 135 -4.52 -1.88 21.87
CA MET A 135 -5.38 -2.90 21.29
C MET A 135 -4.80 -4.31 21.47
N THR A 136 -3.50 -4.48 21.34
CA THR A 136 -2.81 -5.76 21.57
C THR A 136 -2.95 -6.20 23.02
N ASN A 137 -2.82 -5.29 23.99
CA ASN A 137 -3.02 -5.60 25.41
C ASN A 137 -4.47 -6.02 25.68
N LEU A 138 -5.45 -5.30 25.11
CA LEU A 138 -6.87 -5.69 25.22
C LEU A 138 -7.12 -7.09 24.63
N ALA A 139 -6.53 -7.39 23.48
CA ALA A 139 -6.65 -8.70 22.83
C ALA A 139 -5.86 -9.82 23.54
N SER A 140 -4.82 -9.48 24.30
CA SER A 140 -3.96 -10.46 25.00
C SER A 140 -4.45 -10.77 26.40
N ASP A 141 -4.93 -9.77 27.13
CA ASP A 141 -5.32 -9.91 28.53
C ASP A 141 -6.85 -9.87 28.67
N GLY A 142 -7.49 -8.89 28.03
CA GLY A 142 -8.93 -8.63 28.16
C GLY A 142 -9.79 -9.72 27.52
N VAL A 143 -9.43 -10.17 26.32
CA VAL A 143 -10.19 -11.22 25.60
C VAL A 143 -10.17 -12.55 26.36
N PRO A 144 -9.02 -13.09 26.81
CA PRO A 144 -9.02 -14.32 27.61
C PRO A 144 -9.75 -14.17 28.94
N GLN A 145 -9.65 -13.02 29.61
CA GLN A 145 -10.37 -12.77 30.86
C GLN A 145 -11.90 -12.76 30.64
N ALA A 146 -12.38 -12.10 29.58
CA ALA A 146 -13.78 -12.10 29.21
C ALA A 146 -14.26 -13.51 28.82
N ALA A 147 -13.46 -14.26 28.07
CA ALA A 147 -13.74 -15.63 27.69
C ALA A 147 -13.85 -16.57 28.91
N ALA A 148 -12.95 -16.41 29.89
CA ALA A 148 -12.98 -17.16 31.15
C ALA A 148 -14.22 -16.80 31.99
N TYR A 149 -14.58 -15.53 32.05
CA TYR A 149 -15.80 -15.07 32.70
C TYR A 149 -17.04 -15.70 32.07
N LEU A 150 -17.18 -15.64 30.74
CA LEU A 150 -18.29 -16.27 30.01
C LEU A 150 -18.35 -17.78 30.24
N SER A 151 -17.19 -18.45 30.30
CA SER A 151 -17.13 -19.88 30.65
C SER A 151 -17.68 -20.14 32.06
N SER A 152 -17.27 -19.35 33.05
CA SER A 152 -17.76 -19.49 34.42
C SER A 152 -19.26 -19.24 34.56
N VAL A 153 -19.82 -18.31 33.76
CA VAL A 153 -21.26 -18.04 33.70
C VAL A 153 -21.99 -19.23 33.09
N ALA A 154 -21.49 -19.76 31.97
CA ALA A 154 -22.07 -20.94 31.33
C ALA A 154 -22.07 -22.15 32.29
N ASP A 155 -20.97 -22.41 33.00
CA ASP A 155 -20.86 -23.52 33.94
C ASP A 155 -21.87 -23.41 35.10
N ARG A 156 -22.07 -22.20 35.62
CA ARG A 156 -23.09 -21.94 36.66
C ARG A 156 -24.49 -22.21 36.14
N LEU A 157 -24.80 -21.80 34.91
CA LEU A 157 -26.11 -22.04 34.30
C LEU A 157 -26.35 -23.52 34.06
N TYR A 158 -25.33 -24.26 33.57
CA TYR A 158 -25.42 -25.71 33.45
C TYR A 158 -25.66 -26.39 34.81
N ALA A 159 -24.99 -25.95 35.88
CA ALA A 159 -25.23 -26.46 37.22
C ALA A 159 -26.67 -26.23 37.71
N TYR A 160 -27.27 -25.07 37.44
CA TYR A 160 -28.68 -24.82 37.77
C TYR A 160 -29.64 -25.72 36.98
N THR A 161 -29.39 -25.93 35.69
CA THR A 161 -30.21 -26.85 34.88
C THR A 161 -30.10 -28.30 35.36
N ALA A 162 -28.93 -28.72 35.85
CA ALA A 162 -28.73 -30.07 36.38
C ALA A 162 -29.44 -30.28 37.73
N ILE A 163 -29.52 -29.25 38.58
CA ILE A 163 -30.19 -29.31 39.90
C ILE A 163 -31.72 -29.19 39.76
N ALA A 164 -32.22 -28.48 38.75
CA ALA A 164 -33.66 -28.31 38.51
C ALA A 164 -34.37 -29.56 37.95
N ALA A 165 -33.67 -30.67 37.74
CA ALA A 165 -34.25 -31.95 37.38
C ALA A 165 -34.37 -32.89 38.60
N PRO A 166 -35.41 -32.72 39.45
CA PRO A 166 -36.28 -33.86 39.70
C PRO A 166 -37.77 -33.49 39.87
N THR A 167 -38.61 -33.99 38.96
CA THR A 167 -39.96 -34.60 39.11
C THR A 167 -40.94 -34.18 38.00
N ALA A 168 -41.21 -35.13 37.11
CA ALA A 168 -42.55 -35.37 36.55
C ALA A 168 -42.63 -36.82 36.06
N ASN A 169 -42.63 -37.77 37.01
CA ASN A 169 -43.31 -39.04 36.78
C ASN A 169 -44.82 -38.71 36.70
N ILE A 170 -45.29 -38.38 35.50
CA ILE A 170 -46.72 -38.35 35.22
C ILE A 170 -47.02 -39.62 34.44
N SER A 171 -47.37 -40.66 35.20
CA SER A 171 -48.13 -41.79 34.69
C SER A 171 -49.46 -41.28 34.14
N THR A 172 -49.53 -41.06 32.83
CA THR A 172 -50.82 -40.91 32.13
C THR A 172 -51.00 -42.11 31.23
N SER A 173 -51.66 -43.13 31.78
CA SER A 173 -52.33 -44.16 31.00
C SER A 173 -53.41 -43.51 30.14
N GLY A 174 -53.35 -43.66 28.82
CA GLY A 174 -54.39 -43.14 27.93
C GLY A 174 -54.11 -43.21 26.43
N SER A 175 -54.22 -44.42 25.87
CA SER A 175 -54.87 -44.72 24.58
C SER A 175 -54.42 -44.04 23.26
N SER A 176 -53.80 -44.87 22.41
CA SER A 176 -54.16 -45.17 21.00
C SER A 176 -54.11 -44.06 19.93
N GLY A 177 -53.20 -44.21 18.97
CA GLY A 177 -53.29 -43.57 17.65
C GLY A 177 -52.01 -43.69 16.81
N GLN A 178 -51.86 -44.80 16.09
CA GLN A 178 -50.80 -45.03 15.09
C GLN A 178 -50.85 -43.98 13.95
N THR A 179 -49.70 -43.57 13.41
CA THR A 179 -49.21 -44.03 12.08
C THR A 179 -47.83 -43.44 11.77
N VAL A 180 -47.02 -44.30 11.17
CA VAL A 180 -45.62 -44.13 10.79
C VAL A 180 -45.51 -43.64 9.34
N SER A 181 -44.49 -42.83 9.03
CA SER A 181 -43.83 -42.69 7.72
C SER A 181 -42.47 -41.98 7.94
N SER A 182 -41.38 -42.76 8.01
CA SER A 182 -40.28 -42.85 7.02
C SER A 182 -39.51 -41.53 6.80
N LEU A 183 -38.34 -41.31 7.42
CA LEU A 183 -36.99 -41.77 7.04
C LEU A 183 -36.61 -41.56 5.57
N ASP A 184 -35.93 -40.43 5.33
CA ASP A 184 -34.87 -40.16 4.36
C ASP A 184 -34.24 -38.82 4.82
N ALA A 185 -32.95 -38.55 4.88
CA ALA A 185 -31.72 -39.32 4.79
C ALA A 185 -30.65 -38.45 5.50
N VAL A 186 -29.71 -39.09 6.19
CA VAL A 186 -28.55 -38.42 6.82
C VAL A 186 -27.35 -38.66 5.92
N GLY A 187 -26.61 -37.58 5.59
CA GLY A 187 -25.17 -37.63 5.33
C GLY A 187 -24.72 -37.30 3.91
N GLU A 188 -24.10 -36.12 3.74
CA GLU A 188 -22.75 -35.92 3.17
C GLU A 188 -22.37 -34.42 3.30
N LEU A 189 -21.49 -34.03 4.23
CA LEU A 189 -20.03 -33.90 4.14
C LEU A 189 -19.52 -32.66 3.38
N VAL A 190 -19.06 -31.70 4.19
CA VAL A 190 -17.84 -30.88 4.05
C VAL A 190 -17.16 -30.90 2.66
N ALA A 191 -17.30 -29.80 1.91
CA ALA A 191 -16.23 -29.18 1.11
C ALA A 191 -16.71 -27.82 0.58
N GLY A 192 -16.10 -26.72 1.02
CA GLY A 192 -16.36 -25.41 0.41
C GLY A 192 -16.20 -24.18 1.29
N LEU A 193 -15.22 -24.14 2.20
CA LEU A 193 -14.72 -22.87 2.75
C LEU A 193 -13.92 -22.16 1.65
N GLY A 194 -14.64 -21.53 0.73
CA GLY A 194 -14.09 -20.50 -0.17
C GLY A 194 -14.01 -19.19 0.58
N ALA A 195 -12.78 -18.73 0.82
CA ALA A 195 -12.49 -17.42 1.35
C ALA A 195 -13.06 -16.31 0.47
N ALA A 196 -13.87 -15.42 1.05
CA ALA A 196 -14.12 -14.08 0.54
C ALA A 196 -14.29 -13.13 1.74
N PRO A 197 -13.65 -11.94 1.74
CA PRO A 197 -13.52 -11.11 2.92
C PRO A 197 -14.80 -10.29 3.17
N LEU A 198 -15.30 -10.35 4.40
CA LEU A 198 -16.24 -9.36 4.92
C LEU A 198 -15.47 -8.08 5.27
N LEU A 199 -15.37 -7.18 4.29
CA LEU A 199 -15.12 -5.76 4.55
C LEU A 199 -16.23 -4.94 3.92
N ALA A 200 -17.27 -4.67 4.70
CA ALA A 200 -18.08 -3.47 4.59
C ALA A 200 -19.00 -3.40 5.81
N THR A 201 -18.73 -2.48 6.74
CA THR A 201 -19.68 -1.45 7.21
C THR A 201 -19.22 -0.90 8.56
N LEU A 202 -18.44 0.17 8.52
CA LEU A 202 -18.40 1.18 9.57
C LEU A 202 -18.38 2.56 8.90
N ALA A 203 -19.57 3.00 8.50
CA ALA A 203 -19.85 4.39 8.19
C ALA A 203 -20.23 5.08 9.51
N GLY A 204 -19.44 6.06 9.96
CA GLY A 204 -19.82 6.81 11.16
C GLY A 204 -18.79 7.68 11.85
N LEU A 205 -17.77 8.22 11.16
CA LEU A 205 -17.09 9.44 11.62
C LEU A 205 -16.82 10.33 10.41
N GLY A 206 -17.43 11.52 10.42
CA GLY A 206 -17.34 12.50 9.35
C GLY A 206 -15.91 12.98 9.15
N VAL A 207 -15.28 12.50 8.08
CA VAL A 207 -14.09 13.06 7.46
C VAL A 207 -14.57 13.73 6.16
N PRO A 208 -14.20 15.00 5.87
CA PRO A 208 -14.64 15.67 4.66
C PRO A 208 -14.11 14.91 3.43
N THR A 209 -15.03 14.41 2.62
CA THR A 209 -14.75 13.77 1.34
C THR A 209 -14.43 14.84 0.31
N GLU A 210 -13.16 15.18 0.18
CA GLU A 210 -12.62 15.82 -1.02
C GLU A 210 -11.50 14.94 -1.56
N ASN A 211 -11.83 14.17 -2.60
CA ASN A 211 -10.94 13.51 -3.57
C ASN A 211 -9.47 13.35 -3.16
N ALA A 212 -9.16 12.31 -2.39
CA ALA A 212 -7.80 11.82 -2.21
C ALA A 212 -7.78 10.33 -2.46
N ASN A 213 -7.40 9.97 -3.70
CA ASN A 213 -6.96 8.65 -4.10
C ASN A 213 -5.50 8.49 -3.63
N PRO A 214 -5.15 7.74 -2.56
CA PRO A 214 -3.78 7.70 -2.04
C PRO A 214 -3.06 6.40 -2.42
N LEU A 215 -3.40 5.82 -3.59
CA LEU A 215 -2.62 4.77 -4.25
C LEU A 215 -2.14 5.20 -5.64
N ALA A 216 -2.26 6.49 -5.97
CA ALA A 216 -1.53 7.05 -7.09
C ALA A 216 -0.04 7.06 -6.72
N SER A 217 0.67 6.10 -7.30
CA SER A 217 2.11 6.17 -7.55
C SER A 217 2.53 7.61 -7.89
N PRO A 218 3.72 8.07 -7.47
CA PRO A 218 4.20 9.37 -7.91
C PRO A 218 4.14 9.43 -9.46
N PRO A 219 3.76 10.57 -10.07
CA PRO A 219 3.74 10.69 -11.52
C PRO A 219 5.17 10.80 -12.05
N VAL A 220 5.94 9.72 -11.99
CA VAL A 220 7.22 9.56 -12.68
C VAL A 220 7.46 8.08 -13.02
N SER A 221 6.54 7.49 -13.78
CA SER A 221 6.85 6.28 -14.58
C SER A 221 6.66 6.51 -16.08
N HIS A 222 6.14 7.66 -16.51
CA HIS A 222 6.18 8.04 -17.92
C HIS A 222 7.62 8.18 -18.44
N SER A 223 8.62 8.48 -17.60
CA SER A 223 9.97 8.71 -18.13
C SER A 223 10.71 7.43 -18.57
N ALA A 224 10.45 6.26 -17.99
CA ALA A 224 11.17 5.05 -18.42
C ALA A 224 10.55 4.45 -19.69
N GLU A 225 9.22 4.36 -19.75
CA GLU A 225 8.50 3.88 -20.93
C GLU A 225 8.53 4.89 -22.07
N ASP A 226 8.42 6.21 -21.82
CA ASP A 226 8.55 7.22 -22.88
C ASP A 226 9.99 7.27 -23.41
N LEU A 227 11.01 7.07 -22.57
CA LEU A 227 12.39 6.98 -23.07
C LEU A 227 12.60 5.69 -23.88
N GLN A 228 11.97 4.57 -23.50
CA GLN A 228 12.01 3.35 -24.31
C GLN A 228 11.30 3.53 -25.65
N GLN A 229 10.11 4.14 -25.65
CA GLN A 229 9.37 4.47 -26.88
C GLN A 229 10.16 5.44 -27.76
N ARG A 230 10.80 6.46 -27.19
CA ARG A 230 11.63 7.41 -27.92
C ARG A 230 12.86 6.76 -28.53
N VAL A 231 13.49 5.81 -27.83
CA VAL A 231 14.62 5.03 -28.34
C VAL A 231 14.16 4.07 -29.46
N GLU A 232 12.97 3.50 -29.36
CA GLU A 232 12.39 2.68 -30.44
C GLU A 232 11.99 3.50 -31.66
N GLU A 233 11.43 4.70 -31.49
CA GLU A 233 11.16 5.64 -32.58
C GLU A 233 12.44 6.02 -33.33
N LEU A 234 13.49 6.41 -32.61
CA LEU A 234 14.78 6.76 -33.21
C LEU A 234 15.42 5.57 -33.95
N ARG A 235 15.22 4.34 -33.46
CA ARG A 235 15.66 3.13 -34.18
C ARG A 235 14.89 2.93 -35.48
N ARG A 236 13.58 3.15 -35.48
CA ARG A 236 12.74 3.03 -36.69
C ARG A 236 13.07 4.11 -37.71
N GLU A 237 13.27 5.35 -37.29
CA GLU A 237 13.68 6.44 -38.16
C GLU A 237 15.04 6.16 -38.81
N LYS A 238 16.00 5.65 -38.04
CA LYS A 238 17.31 5.25 -38.57
C LYS A 238 17.22 4.09 -39.57
N GLN A 239 16.39 3.09 -39.29
CA GLN A 239 16.16 1.98 -40.23
C GLN A 239 15.47 2.45 -41.51
N ALA A 240 14.53 3.39 -41.41
CA ALA A 240 13.86 3.97 -42.57
C ALA A 240 14.83 4.79 -43.43
N SER A 241 15.74 5.57 -42.83
CA SER A 241 16.76 6.32 -43.57
C SER A 241 17.77 5.39 -44.26
N GLU A 242 18.23 4.33 -43.59
CA GLU A 242 19.13 3.34 -44.19
C GLU A 242 18.46 2.60 -45.37
N GLN A 243 17.17 2.28 -45.27
CA GLN A 243 16.43 1.67 -46.37
C GLN A 243 16.25 2.63 -47.55
N ALA A 244 15.97 3.90 -47.30
CA ALA A 244 15.87 4.91 -48.34
C ALA A 244 17.19 5.09 -49.10
N GLU A 245 18.32 5.13 -48.40
CA GLU A 245 19.66 5.19 -49.03
C GLU A 245 19.95 3.95 -49.89
N LEU A 246 19.61 2.75 -49.42
CA LEU A 246 19.80 1.52 -50.20
C LEU A 246 18.92 1.48 -51.46
N GLU A 247 17.71 2.03 -51.38
CA GLU A 247 16.81 2.12 -52.53
C GLU A 247 17.32 3.15 -53.56
N GLU A 248 17.89 4.26 -53.09
CA GLU A 248 18.53 5.26 -53.94
C GLU A 248 19.77 4.70 -54.64
N ILE A 249 20.61 3.95 -53.93
CA ILE A 249 21.77 3.24 -54.53
C ILE A 249 21.30 2.24 -55.60
N ARG A 250 20.24 1.47 -55.35
CA ARG A 250 19.67 0.55 -56.36
C ARG A 250 19.16 1.28 -57.59
N ARG A 251 18.50 2.43 -57.43
CA ARG A 251 18.03 3.26 -58.55
C ARG A 251 19.20 3.81 -59.36
N GLN A 252 20.28 4.24 -58.71
CA GLN A 252 21.49 4.70 -59.40
C GLN A 252 22.16 3.57 -60.20
N GLN A 253 22.23 2.36 -59.64
CA GLN A 253 22.77 1.18 -60.35
C GLN A 253 21.91 0.75 -61.54
N ALA A 254 20.58 0.87 -61.45
CA ALA A 254 19.67 0.52 -62.55
C ALA A 254 19.71 1.52 -63.73
N ASN A 255 20.15 2.76 -63.50
CA ASN A 255 20.24 3.83 -64.51
C ASN A 255 21.65 4.00 -65.10
N THR A 256 22.60 3.11 -64.79
CA THR A 256 23.93 3.15 -65.40
C THR A 256 23.92 2.28 -66.67
N PRO A 257 24.08 2.85 -67.88
CA PRO A 257 23.98 2.15 -69.17
C PRO A 257 25.13 1.18 -69.44
#